data_AF-A0A1V8TLF4-F1
#
_entry.id   AF-A0A1V8TLF4-F1
#
_cell.length_a   1.000
_cell.length_b   1.000
_cell.length_c   1.000
_cell.angle_alpha   90.00
_cell.angle_beta   90.00
_cell.angle_gamma   90.00
#
_symmetry.space_group_name_H-M   'P 1'
#
loop_
_entity.id
_entity.type
_entity.pdbx_description
1 polymer ?
#
loop_
_entity_poly.entity_id
_entity_poly.type
_entity_poly.pdbx_seq_one_letter_code
_entity_poly.pdbx_strand_id
1 'polypeptide(L)'
;MAELAASVLKPADQPIPPEQRILYVFEQLDAISRGLVDAKSINASIATPAPNATATSALLGSVNNRQSPPSVTKASLLSLISQAMEEIVRHPHVFITPAVLKAYIDVQSLLHQPSSFPDVLEMYASKPIPAVSGNTISFTMPNTGKVNAAVPKGTADTALTTAISSHDLSLAIDTITTTYCTPAFRKAKMLRQMLVPASGLAIAPVAAYTLSQQFAEWQHMLDPQQATYMAFAGMMTYVSAVSMVGYVAVTTANDQMMRVTWAQGVPLWERWVREEERAAIDRVAAAWGFKDLGKRGDEEGVEWEELREWAGRRGMVLDSVALMEGME
;
A
#
# COMPACT_ATOMS: atom_id res chain seq x y z
N MET A 1 1.08 9.69 -26.86
CA MET A 1 0.44 9.20 -25.62
C MET A 1 -0.72 8.26 -25.93
N ALA A 2 -1.82 8.75 -26.54
CA ALA A 2 -2.95 7.91 -26.92
C ALA A 2 -2.55 6.73 -27.83
N GLU A 3 -1.62 6.92 -28.78
CA GLU A 3 -1.12 5.84 -29.63
C GLU A 3 -0.26 4.80 -28.88
N LEU A 4 0.48 5.21 -27.84
CA LEU A 4 1.28 4.29 -27.01
C LEU A 4 0.37 3.41 -26.16
N ALA A 5 -0.64 4.01 -25.51
CA ALA A 5 -1.68 3.27 -24.80
C ALA A 5 -2.45 2.34 -25.73
N ALA A 6 -2.88 2.84 -26.90
CA ALA A 6 -3.54 2.02 -27.92
C ALA A 6 -2.64 0.91 -28.47
N SER A 7 -1.31 1.09 -28.48
CA SER A 7 -0.39 0.04 -28.92
C SER A 7 -0.38 -1.16 -27.96
N VAL A 8 -0.47 -0.93 -26.64
CA VAL A 8 -0.58 -1.99 -25.63
C VAL A 8 -1.90 -2.74 -25.77
N LEU A 9 -2.96 -2.01 -26.10
CA LEU A 9 -4.33 -2.52 -26.22
C LEU A 9 -4.60 -3.21 -27.55
N LYS A 10 -3.82 -2.97 -28.61
CA LYS A 10 -3.96 -3.62 -29.91
C LYS A 10 -3.20 -4.96 -29.95
N PRO A 11 -3.90 -6.10 -30.12
CA PRO A 11 -3.27 -7.41 -30.23
C PRO A 11 -2.68 -7.55 -31.63
N ALA A 12 -1.37 -7.44 -31.77
CA ALA A 12 -0.70 -7.79 -33.02
C ALA A 12 -0.44 -9.30 -33.11
N ASP A 13 -0.09 -9.96 -32.00
CA ASP A 13 0.34 -11.38 -32.02
C ASP A 13 -0.21 -12.27 -30.88
N GLN A 14 -0.80 -11.71 -29.80
CA GLN A 14 -1.37 -12.48 -28.68
C GLN A 14 -2.67 -11.84 -28.15
N PRO A 15 -3.67 -12.65 -27.73
CA PRO A 15 -4.95 -12.14 -27.20
C PRO A 15 -4.84 -11.47 -25.81
N ILE A 16 -3.72 -11.67 -25.11
CA ILE A 16 -3.42 -11.03 -23.82
C ILE A 16 -2.09 -10.29 -23.97
N PRO A 17 -2.01 -9.00 -23.62
CA PRO A 17 -0.74 -8.27 -23.65
C PRO A 17 0.23 -8.86 -22.60
N PRO A 18 1.49 -9.15 -22.98
CA PRO A 18 2.47 -9.66 -22.02
C PRO A 18 2.81 -8.59 -20.98
N GLU A 19 3.01 -9.02 -19.73
CA GLU A 19 3.33 -8.14 -18.60
C GLU A 19 4.49 -7.19 -18.89
N GLN A 20 5.55 -7.70 -19.52
CA GLN A 20 6.74 -6.92 -19.88
C GLN A 20 6.42 -5.72 -20.76
N ARG A 21 5.43 -5.84 -21.66
CA ARG A 21 5.02 -4.75 -22.55
C ARG A 21 4.27 -3.66 -21.78
N ILE A 22 3.46 -4.04 -20.80
CA ILE A 22 2.75 -3.09 -19.94
C ILE A 22 3.76 -2.32 -19.08
N LEU A 23 4.70 -3.04 -18.46
CA LEU A 23 5.76 -2.43 -17.65
C LEU A 23 6.62 -1.49 -18.46
N TYR A 24 7.01 -1.88 -19.69
CA TYR A 24 7.79 -1.02 -20.58
C TYR A 24 7.07 0.29 -20.92
N VAL A 25 5.76 0.23 -21.20
CA VAL A 25 4.98 1.44 -21.47
C VAL A 25 4.83 2.29 -20.21
N PHE A 26 4.68 1.69 -19.04
CA PHE A 26 4.63 2.44 -17.78
C PHE A 26 5.97 3.11 -17.46
N GLU A 27 7.09 2.46 -17.75
CA GLU A 27 8.43 3.03 -17.61
C GLU A 27 8.64 4.21 -18.58
N GLN A 28 8.18 4.10 -19.83
CA GLN A 28 8.20 5.22 -20.78
C GLN A 28 7.33 6.39 -20.30
N LEU A 29 6.13 6.11 -19.78
CA LEU A 29 5.26 7.15 -19.23
C LEU A 29 5.88 7.79 -17.98
N ASP A 30 6.53 7.01 -17.12
CA ASP A 30 7.28 7.52 -15.95
C ASP A 30 8.40 8.46 -16.41
N ALA A 31 9.25 8.02 -17.36
CA ALA A 31 10.34 8.84 -17.89
C ALA A 31 9.85 10.16 -18.49
N ILE A 32 8.73 10.13 -19.23
CA ILE A 32 8.12 11.35 -19.77
C ILE A 32 7.54 12.21 -18.65
N SER A 33 6.89 11.61 -17.66
CA SER A 33 6.30 12.33 -16.53
C SER A 33 7.35 13.06 -15.71
N ARG A 34 8.49 12.41 -15.40
CA ARG A 34 9.65 13.01 -14.75
C ARG A 34 10.24 14.16 -15.57
N GLY A 35 10.45 13.94 -16.86
CA GLY A 35 10.93 14.99 -17.76
C GLY A 35 10.01 16.20 -17.80
N LEU A 36 8.70 15.99 -17.75
CA LEU A 36 7.71 17.06 -17.69
C LEU A 36 7.71 17.77 -16.33
N VAL A 37 7.80 17.03 -15.22
CA VAL A 37 7.86 17.60 -13.86
C VAL A 37 9.11 18.46 -13.68
N ASP A 38 10.27 17.94 -14.10
CA ASP A 38 11.58 18.61 -14.02
C ASP A 38 11.73 19.78 -14.99
N ALA A 39 10.99 19.77 -16.11
CA ALA A 39 10.88 20.91 -17.01
C ALA A 39 10.21 22.09 -16.27
N LYS A 40 11.05 22.88 -15.61
CA LYS A 40 10.72 24.15 -14.96
C LYS A 40 10.42 25.13 -16.09
N SER A 41 9.12 25.31 -16.39
CA SER A 41 8.51 26.23 -17.37
C SER A 41 8.58 25.85 -18.86
N ILE A 42 7.50 25.23 -19.37
CA ILE A 42 7.08 25.33 -20.79
C ILE A 42 6.07 26.50 -20.95
N ASN A 43 5.84 27.28 -19.89
CA ASN A 43 5.01 28.49 -19.95
C ASN A 43 5.77 29.73 -20.43
N ALA A 44 7.02 29.57 -20.89
CA ALA A 44 7.58 30.56 -21.80
C ALA A 44 6.84 30.41 -23.13
N SER A 45 5.71 31.11 -23.25
CA SER A 45 5.18 31.51 -24.54
C SER A 45 6.34 31.84 -25.45
N ILE A 46 6.31 31.35 -26.69
CA ILE A 46 7.08 31.96 -27.78
C ILE A 46 6.55 33.40 -27.87
N ALA A 47 7.11 34.29 -27.05
CA ALA A 47 6.95 35.72 -27.16
C ALA A 47 7.89 36.13 -28.28
N THR A 48 7.44 35.93 -29.52
CA THR A 48 7.99 36.67 -30.65
C THR A 48 7.81 38.14 -30.31
N PRO A 49 8.87 38.97 -30.31
CA PRO A 49 8.72 40.40 -30.08
C PRO A 49 7.81 40.95 -31.18
N ALA A 50 6.62 41.40 -30.80
CA ALA A 50 5.67 41.99 -31.74
C ALA A 50 6.29 43.28 -32.31
N PRO A 51 6.40 43.44 -33.63
CA PRO A 51 6.75 44.71 -34.22
C PRO A 51 5.53 45.65 -34.09
N ASN A 52 5.71 46.77 -33.40
CA ASN A 52 4.86 47.97 -33.34
C ASN A 52 3.49 47.84 -34.03
N ALA A 53 2.48 47.40 -33.27
CA ALA A 53 1.11 47.24 -33.79
C ALA A 53 0.39 48.60 -33.85
N THR A 54 0.17 49.09 -35.07
CA THR A 54 -0.74 50.21 -35.37
C THR A 54 -2.21 49.77 -35.21
N ALA A 55 -3.10 50.69 -34.80
CA ALA A 55 -4.50 50.43 -34.45
C ALA A 55 -5.33 49.66 -35.52
N THR A 56 -4.94 49.72 -36.79
CA THR A 56 -5.56 48.96 -37.89
C THR A 56 -5.22 47.46 -37.88
N SER A 57 -4.07 47.06 -37.33
CA SER A 57 -3.66 45.65 -37.22
C SER A 57 -4.40 44.90 -36.11
N ALA A 58 -4.88 45.60 -35.08
CA ALA A 58 -5.66 45.02 -34.00
C ALA A 58 -7.08 44.60 -34.45
N LEU A 59 -7.68 45.34 -35.40
CA LEU A 59 -9.01 45.04 -35.92
C LEU A 59 -9.00 43.83 -36.86
N LEU A 60 -7.97 43.69 -37.70
CA LEU A 60 -7.79 42.54 -38.59
C LEU A 60 -7.39 41.25 -37.84
N GLY A 61 -6.74 41.37 -36.68
CA GLY A 61 -6.45 40.24 -35.80
C GLY A 61 -7.71 39.59 -35.19
N SER A 62 -8.76 40.39 -34.92
CA SER A 62 -9.99 39.88 -34.30
C SER A 62 -10.85 39.01 -35.25
N VAL A 63 -10.71 39.21 -36.57
CA VAL A 63 -11.46 38.46 -37.59
C VAL A 63 -10.83 37.08 -37.84
N ASN A 64 -9.57 36.87 -37.42
CA ASN A 64 -8.88 35.59 -37.54
C ASN A 64 -8.92 34.76 -36.24
N ASN A 65 -9.80 35.09 -35.29
CA ASN A 65 -10.04 34.29 -34.08
C ASN A 65 -10.84 33.01 -34.40
N ARG A 66 -10.45 32.31 -35.46
CA ARG A 66 -10.76 30.90 -35.65
C ARG A 66 -9.99 30.16 -34.57
N GLN A 67 -10.72 29.74 -33.53
CA GLN A 67 -10.39 28.64 -32.61
C GLN A 67 -8.92 28.24 -32.64
N SER A 68 -8.09 28.98 -31.91
CA SER A 68 -6.73 28.50 -31.63
C SER A 68 -6.87 27.14 -30.93
N PRO A 69 -6.12 26.10 -31.33
CA PRO A 69 -6.12 24.84 -30.60
C PRO A 69 -5.77 25.12 -29.14
N PRO A 70 -6.40 24.45 -28.16
CA PRO A 70 -6.15 24.71 -26.76
C PRO A 70 -4.64 24.61 -26.51
N SER A 71 -4.05 25.66 -25.93
CA SER A 71 -2.65 25.65 -25.54
C SER A 71 -2.43 24.46 -24.61
N VAL A 72 -1.66 23.48 -25.10
CA VAL A 72 -1.35 22.25 -24.37
C VAL A 72 -0.59 22.66 -23.11
N THR A 73 -1.29 22.66 -21.99
CA THR A 73 -0.75 23.09 -20.70
C THR A 73 -0.04 21.90 -20.07
N LYS A 74 1.06 22.11 -19.33
CA LYS A 74 1.76 21.03 -18.61
C LYS A 74 0.79 20.17 -17.79
N ALA A 75 -0.15 20.79 -17.09
CA ALA A 75 -1.19 20.09 -16.32
C ALA A 75 -2.08 19.20 -17.19
N SER A 76 -2.44 19.62 -18.41
CA SER A 76 -3.27 18.79 -19.31
C SER A 76 -2.49 17.60 -19.87
N LEU A 77 -1.18 17.73 -20.08
CA LEU A 77 -0.34 16.58 -20.44
C LEU A 77 -0.22 15.57 -19.30
N LEU A 78 -0.05 16.04 -18.07
CA LEU A 78 0.02 15.18 -16.89
C LEU A 78 -1.30 14.44 -16.65
N SER A 79 -2.45 15.12 -16.80
CA SER A 79 -3.76 14.47 -16.70
C SER A 79 -3.99 13.46 -17.82
N LEU A 80 -3.53 13.74 -19.04
CA LEU A 80 -3.61 12.77 -20.15
C LEU A 80 -2.76 11.53 -19.90
N ILE A 81 -1.61 11.66 -19.25
CA ILE A 81 -0.78 10.51 -18.85
C ILE A 81 -1.52 9.69 -17.80
N SER A 82 -2.02 10.34 -16.75
CA SER A 82 -2.80 9.69 -15.69
C SER A 82 -4.01 8.93 -16.26
N GLN A 83 -4.79 9.59 -17.13
CA GLN A 83 -5.95 8.99 -17.78
C GLN A 83 -5.57 7.81 -18.68
N ALA A 84 -4.49 7.92 -19.45
CA ALA A 84 -4.01 6.83 -20.29
C ALA A 84 -3.55 5.62 -19.46
N MET A 85 -2.86 5.86 -18.33
CA MET A 85 -2.47 4.78 -17.41
C MET A 85 -3.70 4.12 -16.78
N GLU A 86 -4.68 4.91 -16.36
CA GLU A 86 -5.92 4.43 -15.79
C GLU A 86 -6.73 3.58 -16.81
N GLU A 87 -6.80 4.02 -18.06
CA GLU A 87 -7.45 3.26 -19.15
C GLU A 87 -6.77 1.89 -19.36
N ILE A 88 -5.43 1.85 -19.35
CA ILE A 88 -4.67 0.59 -19.47
C ILE A 88 -4.97 -0.34 -18.29
N VAL A 89 -4.97 0.18 -17.06
CA VAL A 89 -5.23 -0.62 -15.85
C VAL A 89 -6.68 -1.10 -15.79
N ARG A 90 -7.66 -0.29 -16.21
CA ARG A 90 -9.09 -0.65 -16.22
C ARG A 90 -9.45 -1.64 -17.34
N HIS A 91 -8.62 -1.78 -18.37
CA HIS A 91 -8.93 -2.65 -19.51
C HIS A 91 -9.10 -4.13 -19.13
N PRO A 92 -10.16 -4.83 -19.56
CA PRO A 92 -10.49 -6.19 -19.09
C PRO A 92 -9.44 -7.26 -19.44
N HIS A 93 -8.69 -7.07 -20.52
CA HIS A 93 -7.67 -8.02 -20.97
C HIS A 93 -6.31 -7.86 -20.27
N VAL A 94 -6.14 -6.84 -19.43
CA VAL A 94 -4.88 -6.56 -18.74
C VAL A 94 -4.91 -7.20 -17.35
N PHE A 95 -3.98 -8.12 -17.07
CA PHE A 95 -3.79 -8.66 -15.73
C PHE A 95 -2.93 -7.69 -14.89
N ILE A 96 -3.39 -7.35 -13.69
CA ILE A 96 -2.68 -6.43 -12.79
C ILE A 96 -1.77 -7.28 -11.89
N THR A 97 -0.48 -7.33 -12.22
CA THR A 97 0.55 -7.90 -11.33
C THR A 97 0.97 -6.88 -10.25
N PRO A 98 1.59 -7.33 -9.14
CA PRO A 98 2.11 -6.43 -8.10
C PRO A 98 3.10 -5.38 -8.63
N ALA A 99 3.91 -5.73 -9.64
CA ALA A 99 4.86 -4.82 -10.28
C ALA A 99 4.16 -3.71 -11.06
N VAL A 100 3.11 -4.06 -11.81
CA VAL A 100 2.28 -3.10 -12.56
C VAL A 100 1.55 -2.15 -11.61
N LEU A 101 0.99 -2.69 -10.52
CA LEU A 101 0.33 -1.89 -9.49
C LEU A 101 1.30 -0.91 -8.82
N LYS A 102 2.51 -1.37 -8.50
CA LYS A 102 3.57 -0.51 -7.93
C LYS A 102 3.94 0.62 -8.90
N ALA A 103 4.22 0.30 -10.16
CA ALA A 103 4.57 1.30 -11.17
C ALA A 103 3.44 2.32 -11.38
N TYR A 104 2.18 1.87 -11.38
CA TYR A 104 1.02 2.77 -11.46
C TYR A 104 0.98 3.76 -10.28
N ILE A 105 1.06 3.27 -9.05
CA ILE A 105 0.99 4.10 -7.85
C ILE A 105 2.19 5.04 -7.77
N ASP A 106 3.40 4.58 -8.10
CA ASP A 106 4.60 5.40 -8.10
C ASP A 106 4.46 6.58 -9.10
N VAL A 107 3.99 6.33 -10.33
CA VAL A 107 3.77 7.41 -11.31
C VAL A 107 2.64 8.34 -10.87
N GLN A 108 1.51 7.81 -10.41
CA GLN A 108 0.41 8.65 -9.94
C GLN A 108 0.76 9.48 -8.71
N SER A 109 1.66 8.96 -7.86
CA SER A 109 2.19 9.71 -6.73
C SER A 109 3.04 10.90 -7.17
N LEU A 110 3.81 10.74 -8.24
CA LEU A 110 4.57 11.81 -8.88
C LEU A 110 3.66 12.85 -9.55
N LEU A 111 2.53 12.43 -10.11
CA LEU A 111 1.54 13.30 -10.73
C LEU A 111 0.63 14.04 -9.73
N HIS A 112 0.68 13.67 -8.44
CA HIS A 112 -0.21 14.18 -7.38
C HIS A 112 -1.71 13.98 -7.70
N GLN A 113 -2.08 12.86 -8.32
CA GLN A 113 -3.47 12.53 -8.65
C GLN A 113 -3.90 11.19 -8.00
N PRO A 114 -4.21 11.18 -6.70
CA PRO A 114 -4.52 9.94 -5.98
C PRO A 114 -5.99 9.49 -6.07
N SER A 115 -6.86 10.25 -6.77
CA SER A 115 -8.32 10.02 -6.77
C SER A 115 -8.75 8.63 -7.24
N SER A 116 -7.94 7.97 -8.06
CA SER A 116 -8.21 6.64 -8.61
C SER A 116 -7.65 5.49 -7.75
N PHE A 117 -6.99 5.78 -6.63
CA PHE A 117 -6.31 4.74 -5.84
C PHE A 117 -7.27 3.70 -5.27
N PRO A 118 -8.36 4.05 -4.56
CA PRO A 118 -9.26 3.04 -3.99
C PRO A 118 -9.82 2.10 -5.05
N ASP A 119 -10.29 2.65 -6.17
CA ASP A 119 -10.81 1.90 -7.32
C ASP A 119 -9.80 0.90 -7.89
N VAL A 120 -8.57 1.34 -8.13
CA VAL A 120 -7.53 0.50 -8.72
C VAL A 120 -7.07 -0.58 -7.75
N LEU A 121 -7.00 -0.27 -6.46
CA LEU A 121 -6.66 -1.21 -5.40
C LEU A 121 -7.75 -2.28 -5.21
N GLU A 122 -9.02 -1.89 -5.26
CA GLU A 122 -10.14 -2.83 -5.25
C GLU A 122 -10.14 -3.72 -6.51
N MET A 123 -9.89 -3.12 -7.66
CA MET A 123 -9.79 -3.83 -8.93
C MET A 123 -8.63 -4.84 -8.91
N TYR A 124 -7.48 -4.52 -8.31
CA TYR A 124 -6.38 -5.48 -8.16
C TYR A 124 -6.82 -6.78 -7.45
N ALA A 125 -7.70 -6.69 -6.45
CA ALA A 125 -8.20 -7.86 -5.74
C ALA A 125 -9.34 -8.59 -6.48
N SER A 126 -10.20 -7.86 -7.18
CA SER A 126 -11.47 -8.36 -7.75
C SER A 126 -11.44 -8.67 -9.25
N LYS A 127 -10.44 -8.17 -9.99
CA LYS A 127 -10.43 -8.21 -11.46
C LYS A 127 -10.33 -9.65 -12.00
N PRO A 128 -11.23 -10.06 -12.92
CA PRO A 128 -11.17 -11.38 -13.54
C PRO A 128 -9.83 -11.63 -14.25
N ILE A 129 -9.25 -12.79 -14.01
CA ILE A 129 -7.97 -13.18 -14.61
C ILE A 129 -8.26 -13.76 -16.00
N PRO A 130 -7.76 -13.16 -17.09
CA PRO A 130 -7.90 -13.72 -18.41
C PRO A 130 -7.00 -14.95 -18.53
N ALA A 131 -7.60 -16.11 -18.75
CA ALA A 131 -6.92 -17.36 -19.02
C ALA A 131 -7.20 -17.79 -20.46
N VAL A 132 -6.13 -17.98 -21.24
CA VAL A 132 -6.24 -18.52 -22.61
C VAL A 132 -6.50 -20.02 -22.50
N SER A 133 -7.71 -20.44 -22.85
CA SER A 133 -8.06 -21.86 -22.97
C SER A 133 -8.26 -22.15 -24.46
N GLY A 134 -7.20 -22.58 -25.14
CA GLY A 134 -7.20 -22.78 -26.59
C GLY A 134 -7.31 -21.46 -27.36
N ASN A 135 -8.34 -21.33 -28.20
CA ASN A 135 -8.60 -20.13 -29.02
C ASN A 135 -9.64 -19.16 -28.39
N THR A 136 -10.03 -19.40 -27.13
CA THR A 136 -11.05 -18.60 -26.43
C THR A 136 -10.48 -18.05 -25.12
N ILE A 137 -10.74 -16.76 -24.86
CA ILE A 137 -10.37 -16.09 -23.62
C ILE A 137 -11.45 -16.43 -22.59
N SER A 138 -11.08 -17.22 -21.59
CA SER A 138 -11.93 -17.49 -20.43
C SER A 138 -11.55 -16.55 -19.29
N PHE A 139 -12.53 -15.98 -18.59
CA PHE A 139 -12.28 -15.13 -17.44
C PHE A 139 -12.59 -15.91 -16.16
N THR A 140 -11.60 -16.00 -15.27
CA THR A 140 -11.79 -16.66 -13.98
C THR A 140 -11.88 -15.60 -12.89
N MET A 141 -12.89 -15.70 -12.02
CA MET A 141 -13.06 -14.77 -10.92
C MET A 141 -11.99 -15.04 -9.86
N PRO A 142 -11.13 -14.07 -9.50
CA PRO A 142 -10.14 -14.27 -8.47
C PRO A 142 -10.81 -14.41 -7.11
N ASN A 143 -10.17 -15.17 -6.22
CA ASN A 143 -10.58 -15.21 -4.83
C ASN A 143 -9.88 -14.07 -4.09
N THR A 144 -10.66 -13.05 -3.73
CA THR A 144 -10.23 -11.83 -3.01
C THR A 144 -9.63 -12.10 -1.63
N GLY A 145 -9.79 -13.32 -1.10
CA GLY A 145 -9.22 -13.76 0.17
C GLY A 145 -7.90 -14.53 0.06
N LYS A 146 -7.29 -14.65 -1.13
CA LYS A 146 -5.99 -15.32 -1.31
C LYS A 146 -4.82 -14.37 -1.01
N VAL A 147 -3.72 -14.93 -0.51
CA VAL A 147 -2.48 -14.18 -0.20
C VAL A 147 -1.93 -13.46 -1.44
N ASN A 148 -2.06 -14.04 -2.64
CA ASN A 148 -1.58 -13.43 -3.88
C ASN A 148 -2.39 -12.20 -4.33
N ALA A 149 -3.59 -12.00 -3.77
CA ALA A 149 -4.39 -10.80 -4.01
C ALA A 149 -4.09 -9.70 -2.98
N ALA A 150 -3.14 -9.92 -2.07
CA ALA A 150 -2.76 -8.93 -1.08
C ALA A 150 -1.88 -7.85 -1.70
N VAL A 151 -2.25 -6.59 -1.48
CA VAL A 151 -1.45 -5.44 -1.89
C VAL A 151 -0.12 -5.45 -1.11
N PRO A 152 1.04 -5.31 -1.77
CA PRO A 152 2.32 -5.21 -1.08
C PRO A 152 2.36 -4.00 -0.13
N LYS A 153 2.87 -4.20 1.09
CA LYS A 153 2.94 -3.14 2.12
C LYS A 153 3.61 -1.87 1.61
N GLY A 154 4.74 -1.98 0.91
CA GLY A 154 5.46 -0.81 0.39
C GLY A 154 4.64 0.03 -0.60
N THR A 155 3.82 -0.63 -1.42
CA THR A 155 2.92 0.03 -2.37
C THR A 155 1.71 0.67 -1.66
N ALA A 156 1.21 0.05 -0.60
CA ALA A 156 0.15 0.63 0.23
C ALA A 156 0.66 1.85 1.01
N ASP A 157 1.88 1.80 1.54
CA ASP A 157 2.51 2.91 2.26
C ASP A 157 2.73 4.14 1.35
N THR A 158 3.16 3.94 0.09
CA THR A 158 3.30 5.04 -0.88
C THR A 158 1.94 5.62 -1.26
N ALA A 159 0.96 4.78 -1.57
CA ALA A 159 -0.41 5.22 -1.86
C ALA A 159 -0.99 6.08 -0.72
N LEU A 160 -0.86 5.60 0.53
CA LEU A 160 -1.34 6.31 1.71
C LEU A 160 -0.62 7.65 1.91
N THR A 161 0.71 7.67 1.77
CA THR A 161 1.49 8.91 1.91
C THR A 161 1.06 9.95 0.88
N THR A 162 0.76 9.51 -0.35
CA THR A 162 0.27 10.39 -1.41
C THR A 162 -1.14 10.91 -1.11
N ALA A 163 -2.03 10.06 -0.60
CA ALA A 163 -3.38 10.42 -0.18
C ALA A 163 -3.38 11.45 0.97
N ILE A 164 -2.48 11.25 1.95
CA ILE A 164 -2.25 12.23 3.02
C ILE A 164 -1.76 13.56 2.42
N SER A 165 -0.86 13.51 1.44
CA SER A 165 -0.31 14.70 0.80
C SER A 165 -1.34 15.48 -0.04
N SER A 166 -2.39 14.82 -0.54
CA SER A 166 -3.50 15.49 -1.23
C SER A 166 -4.53 16.11 -0.28
N HIS A 167 -4.38 15.95 1.03
CA HIS A 167 -5.30 16.49 2.05
C HIS A 167 -6.77 16.09 1.82
N ASP A 168 -7.01 14.85 1.41
CA ASP A 168 -8.36 14.29 1.27
C ASP A 168 -8.53 13.12 2.25
N LEU A 169 -9.33 13.33 3.30
CA LEU A 169 -9.50 12.36 4.37
C LEU A 169 -10.26 11.13 3.90
N SER A 170 -11.32 11.32 3.12
CA SER A 170 -12.14 10.20 2.60
C SER A 170 -11.25 9.28 1.76
N LEU A 171 -10.42 9.87 0.90
CA LEU A 171 -9.49 9.11 0.07
C LEU A 171 -8.45 8.35 0.93
N ALA A 172 -7.90 8.97 1.96
CA ALA A 172 -6.97 8.30 2.87
C ALA A 172 -7.63 7.13 3.62
N ILE A 173 -8.88 7.29 4.07
CA ILE A 173 -9.65 6.22 4.72
C ILE A 173 -9.95 5.10 3.71
N ASP A 174 -10.42 5.45 2.51
CA ASP A 174 -10.79 4.48 1.48
C ASP A 174 -9.57 3.68 0.99
N THR A 175 -8.41 4.32 0.84
CA THR A 175 -7.15 3.61 0.55
C THR A 175 -6.74 2.66 1.67
N ILE A 176 -6.98 2.99 2.94
CA ILE A 176 -6.74 2.07 4.08
C ILE A 176 -7.73 0.90 4.06
N THR A 177 -8.99 1.14 3.71
CA THR A 177 -10.01 0.07 3.64
C THR A 177 -9.72 -0.93 2.51
N THR A 178 -9.27 -0.45 1.36
CA THR A 178 -8.97 -1.28 0.18
C THR A 178 -7.60 -1.97 0.25
N THR A 179 -6.73 -1.59 1.20
CA THR A 179 -5.41 -2.20 1.41
C THR A 179 -5.33 -3.01 2.71
N TYR A 180 -5.09 -2.35 3.84
CA TYR A 180 -4.78 -2.97 5.13
C TYR A 180 -5.97 -3.71 5.75
N CYS A 181 -7.20 -3.26 5.46
CA CYS A 181 -8.40 -3.91 6.00
C CYS A 181 -8.78 -5.21 5.29
N THR A 182 -8.15 -5.52 4.14
CA THR A 182 -8.53 -6.68 3.34
C THR A 182 -8.13 -8.00 4.02
N PRO A 183 -8.95 -9.07 3.88
CA PRO A 183 -8.61 -10.37 4.44
C PRO A 183 -7.36 -10.98 3.79
N ALA A 184 -7.09 -10.64 2.52
CA ALA A 184 -5.87 -11.04 1.82
C ALA A 184 -4.62 -10.47 2.52
N PHE A 185 -4.63 -9.17 2.84
CA PHE A 185 -3.50 -8.51 3.51
C PHE A 185 -3.22 -9.12 4.88
N ARG A 186 -4.26 -9.39 5.67
CA ARG A 186 -4.15 -10.03 6.99
C ARG A 186 -3.52 -11.42 6.90
N LYS A 187 -3.92 -12.24 5.91
CA LYS A 187 -3.33 -13.56 5.67
C LYS A 187 -1.89 -13.48 5.16
N ALA A 188 -1.60 -12.52 4.28
CA ALA A 188 -0.25 -12.30 3.76
C ALA A 188 0.71 -11.87 4.88
N LYS A 189 0.25 -10.98 5.77
CA LYS A 189 0.97 -10.58 6.99
C LYS A 189 1.22 -11.80 7.88
N MET A 190 0.19 -12.58 8.16
CA MET A 190 0.31 -13.79 8.98
C MET A 190 1.37 -14.73 8.39
N LEU A 191 1.31 -15.01 7.08
CA LEU A 191 2.32 -15.85 6.44
C LEU A 191 3.72 -15.23 6.58
N ARG A 192 3.91 -13.94 6.27
CA ARG A 192 5.23 -13.31 6.29
C ARG A 192 5.84 -13.24 7.69
N GLN A 193 5.04 -12.89 8.70
CA GLN A 193 5.53 -12.67 10.07
C GLN A 193 5.54 -13.96 10.91
N MET A 194 4.66 -14.94 10.64
CA MET A 194 4.67 -16.21 11.36
C MET A 194 5.66 -17.22 10.77
N LEU A 195 6.05 -17.11 9.49
CA LEU A 195 6.89 -18.12 8.85
C LEU A 195 8.23 -18.34 9.56
N VAL A 196 8.90 -17.26 9.96
CA VAL A 196 10.19 -17.34 10.65
C VAL A 196 10.06 -17.97 12.04
N PRO A 197 9.23 -17.44 12.97
CA PRO A 197 9.09 -18.06 14.29
C PRO A 197 8.49 -19.47 14.23
N ALA A 198 7.51 -19.72 13.35
CA ALA A 198 6.90 -21.05 13.22
C ALA A 198 7.89 -22.09 12.71
N SER A 199 8.76 -21.74 11.76
CA SER A 199 9.79 -22.68 11.28
C SER A 199 10.82 -23.00 12.37
N GLY A 200 11.22 -22.00 13.18
CA GLY A 200 12.06 -22.23 14.36
C GLY A 200 11.42 -23.18 15.38
N LEU A 201 10.14 -22.98 15.71
CA LEU A 201 9.41 -23.84 16.63
C LEU A 201 9.17 -25.26 16.08
N ALA A 202 9.00 -25.40 14.77
CA ALA A 202 8.82 -26.71 14.13
C ALA A 202 10.10 -27.56 14.20
N ILE A 203 11.28 -26.94 14.13
CA ILE A 203 12.57 -27.63 14.19
C ILE A 203 13.01 -27.89 15.65
N ALA A 204 12.48 -27.11 16.60
CA ALA A 204 12.88 -27.17 18.01
C ALA A 204 12.82 -28.58 18.64
N PRO A 205 11.79 -29.43 18.44
CA PRO A 205 11.76 -30.77 19.02
C PRO A 205 12.88 -31.68 18.50
N VAL A 206 13.20 -31.59 17.21
CA VAL A 206 14.27 -32.39 16.60
C VAL A 206 15.63 -31.94 17.15
N ALA A 207 15.86 -30.62 17.20
CA ALA A 207 17.09 -30.05 17.76
C ALA A 207 17.24 -30.35 19.26
N ALA A 208 16.16 -30.25 20.03
CA ALA A 208 16.18 -30.58 21.46
C ALA A 208 16.50 -32.06 21.67
N TYR A 209 15.94 -32.95 20.85
CA TYR A 209 16.23 -34.39 20.95
C TYR A 209 17.69 -34.70 20.64
N THR A 210 18.26 -34.15 19.56
CA THR A 210 19.67 -34.39 19.20
C THR A 210 20.64 -33.82 20.24
N LEU A 211 20.37 -32.62 20.77
CA LEU A 211 21.15 -32.02 21.86
C LEU A 211 21.05 -32.84 23.15
N SER A 212 19.88 -33.42 23.43
CA SER A 212 19.69 -34.28 24.60
C SER A 212 20.47 -35.58 24.50
N GLN A 213 20.57 -36.16 23.31
CA GLN A 213 21.39 -37.36 23.08
C GLN A 213 22.88 -37.07 23.31
N GLN A 214 23.39 -35.95 22.79
CA GLN A 214 24.78 -35.55 23.02
C GLN A 214 25.06 -35.27 24.50
N PHE A 215 24.12 -34.64 25.21
CA PHE A 215 24.23 -34.41 26.64
C PHE A 215 24.27 -35.73 27.44
N ALA A 216 23.50 -36.74 27.02
CA ALA A 216 23.49 -38.05 27.66
C ALA A 216 24.83 -38.79 27.54
N GLU A 217 25.61 -38.57 26.48
CA GLU A 217 26.94 -39.19 26.31
C GLU A 217 27.99 -38.63 27.26
N TRP A 218 27.86 -37.36 27.67
CA TRP A 218 28.84 -36.68 28.53
C TRP A 218 28.61 -36.91 30.03
N GLN A 219 27.46 -37.45 30.40
CA GLN A 219 27.10 -37.68 31.78
C GLN A 219 27.22 -39.16 32.14
N HIS A 220 27.71 -39.44 33.35
CA HIS A 220 27.95 -40.82 33.84
C HIS A 220 27.12 -41.17 35.09
N MET A 221 26.13 -40.34 35.44
CA MET A 221 25.36 -40.48 36.67
C MET A 221 24.03 -41.22 36.47
N LEU A 222 23.42 -41.10 35.29
CA LEU A 222 22.15 -41.73 34.93
C LEU A 222 22.35 -42.64 33.72
N ASP A 223 21.44 -43.61 33.56
CA ASP A 223 21.33 -44.40 32.34
C ASP A 223 21.07 -43.48 31.13
N PRO A 224 21.73 -43.68 29.97
CA PRO A 224 21.64 -42.76 28.83
C PRO A 224 20.21 -42.48 28.35
N GLN A 225 19.31 -43.47 28.49
CA GLN A 225 17.91 -43.29 28.13
C GLN A 225 17.19 -42.33 29.09
N GLN A 226 17.39 -42.50 30.41
CA GLN A 226 16.80 -41.60 31.42
C GLN A 226 17.38 -40.19 31.33
N ALA A 227 18.69 -40.08 31.08
CA ALA A 227 19.40 -38.83 30.84
C ALA A 227 18.80 -38.03 29.68
N THR A 228 18.57 -38.70 28.55
CA THR A 228 18.02 -38.08 27.33
C THR A 228 16.60 -37.56 27.57
N TYR A 229 15.73 -38.34 28.22
CA TYR A 229 14.35 -37.89 28.50
C TYR A 229 14.30 -36.70 29.45
N MET A 230 15.13 -36.69 30.49
CA MET A 230 15.18 -35.59 31.44
C MET A 230 15.70 -34.31 30.79
N ALA A 231 16.78 -34.40 30.00
CA ALA A 231 17.32 -33.28 29.25
C ALA A 231 16.32 -32.74 28.20
N PHE A 232 15.68 -33.63 27.44
CA PHE A 232 14.68 -33.27 26.44
C PHE A 232 13.48 -32.56 27.07
N ALA A 233 12.96 -33.10 28.17
CA ALA A 233 11.85 -32.49 28.92
C ALA A 233 12.24 -31.09 29.43
N GLY A 234 13.45 -30.92 29.96
CA GLY A 234 13.96 -29.62 30.39
C GLY A 234 14.07 -28.61 29.25
N MET A 235 14.67 -29.01 28.12
CA MET A 235 14.81 -28.16 26.93
C MET A 235 13.46 -27.76 26.35
N MET A 236 12.52 -28.71 26.20
CA MET A 236 11.18 -28.42 25.68
C MET A 236 10.37 -27.53 26.62
N THR A 237 10.52 -27.70 27.93
CA THR A 237 9.89 -26.82 28.93
C THR A 237 10.41 -25.39 28.76
N TYR A 238 11.73 -25.21 28.64
CA TYR A 238 12.32 -23.90 28.40
C TYR A 238 11.83 -23.27 27.09
N VAL A 239 11.85 -24.02 25.98
CA VAL A 239 11.35 -23.54 24.68
C VAL A 239 9.89 -23.12 24.78
N SER A 240 9.03 -23.91 25.42
CA SER A 240 7.61 -23.57 25.60
C SER A 240 7.41 -22.30 26.43
N ALA A 241 8.15 -22.16 27.53
CA ALA A 241 8.08 -20.98 28.39
C ALA A 241 8.53 -19.71 27.65
N VAL A 242 9.68 -19.76 26.95
CA VAL A 242 10.18 -18.64 26.15
C VAL A 242 9.24 -18.29 25.01
N SER A 243 8.64 -19.29 24.36
CA SER A 243 7.67 -19.08 23.28
C SER A 243 6.42 -18.35 23.80
N MET A 244 5.94 -18.69 24.99
CA MET A 244 4.80 -18.02 25.63
C MET A 244 5.12 -16.57 25.98
N VAL A 245 6.30 -16.31 26.55
CA VAL A 245 6.76 -14.94 26.83
C VAL A 245 6.90 -14.13 25.54
N GLY A 246 7.46 -14.72 24.49
CA GLY A 246 7.58 -14.09 23.18
C GLY A 246 6.22 -13.77 22.55
N TYR A 247 5.23 -14.67 22.67
CA TYR A 247 3.86 -14.41 22.22
C TYR A 247 3.25 -13.20 22.92
N VAL A 248 3.36 -13.13 24.25
CA VAL A 248 2.86 -11.98 25.02
C VAL A 248 3.60 -10.71 24.59
N ALA A 249 4.93 -10.72 24.59
CA ALA A 249 5.74 -9.55 24.24
C ALA A 249 5.40 -8.99 22.84
N VAL A 250 5.24 -9.84 21.83
CA VAL A 250 4.90 -9.42 20.46
C VAL A 250 3.46 -8.89 20.37
N THR A 251 2.53 -9.45 21.13
CA THR A 251 1.12 -9.06 21.09
C THR A 251 0.78 -7.87 22.00
N THR A 252 1.64 -7.53 22.95
CA THR A 252 1.46 -6.40 23.88
C THR A 252 2.38 -5.20 23.59
N ALA A 253 3.28 -5.29 22.61
CA ALA A 253 4.17 -4.17 22.25
C ALA A 253 3.39 -2.91 21.85
N ASN A 254 3.65 -1.80 22.52
CA ASN A 254 2.90 -0.54 22.41
C ASN A 254 3.74 0.66 21.96
N ASP A 255 5.07 0.54 21.85
CA ASP A 255 6.00 1.65 21.60
C ASP A 255 5.74 2.40 20.28
N GLN A 256 5.08 1.74 19.33
CA GLN A 256 4.73 2.30 18.03
C GLN A 256 3.39 3.06 17.99
N MET A 257 2.67 3.20 19.10
CA MET A 257 1.37 3.88 19.15
C MET A 257 1.54 5.34 19.56
N MET A 258 1.23 6.27 18.66
CA MET A 258 1.45 7.70 18.91
C MET A 258 0.17 8.46 19.28
N ARG A 259 -0.91 8.26 18.52
CA ARG A 259 -2.23 8.87 18.76
C ARG A 259 -3.32 7.82 18.86
N VAL A 260 -3.23 6.78 18.03
CA VAL A 260 -4.27 5.76 17.90
C VAL A 260 -3.85 4.52 18.68
N THR A 261 -4.68 4.15 19.66
CA THR A 261 -4.51 2.96 20.51
C THR A 261 -5.65 1.98 20.34
N TRP A 262 -5.47 0.76 20.85
CA TRP A 262 -6.54 -0.22 20.91
C TRP A 262 -7.50 0.09 22.06
N ALA A 263 -8.80 -0.03 21.80
CA ALA A 263 -9.81 0.03 22.86
C ALA A 263 -9.62 -1.12 23.87
N GLN A 264 -10.04 -0.87 25.11
CA GLN A 264 -10.05 -1.89 26.15
C GLN A 264 -10.98 -3.04 25.72
N GLY A 265 -10.53 -4.29 25.90
CA GLY A 265 -11.28 -5.49 25.53
C GLY A 265 -10.99 -6.09 24.15
N VAL A 266 -10.23 -5.41 23.28
CA VAL A 266 -9.80 -6.00 22.00
C VAL A 266 -8.81 -7.15 22.24
N PRO A 267 -9.03 -8.36 21.70
CA PRO A 267 -8.17 -9.51 21.95
C PRO A 267 -6.77 -9.33 21.36
N LEU A 268 -5.75 -9.84 22.06
CA LEU A 268 -4.32 -9.68 21.71
C LEU A 268 -3.99 -10.10 20.28
N TRP A 269 -4.57 -11.21 19.83
CA TRP A 269 -4.38 -11.69 18.45
C TRP A 269 -4.91 -10.71 17.41
N GLU A 270 -6.08 -10.11 17.65
CA GLU A 270 -6.69 -9.18 16.72
C GLU A 270 -5.85 -7.89 16.61
N ARG A 271 -5.33 -7.40 17.75
CA ARG A 271 -4.38 -6.28 17.78
C ARG A 271 -3.18 -6.57 16.90
N TRP A 272 -2.56 -7.73 17.09
CA TRP A 272 -1.41 -8.12 16.29
C TRP A 272 -1.73 -8.22 14.81
N VAL A 273 -2.84 -8.85 14.40
CA VAL A 273 -3.21 -8.97 12.98
C VAL A 273 -3.49 -7.59 12.36
N ARG A 274 -4.23 -6.73 13.07
CA ARG A 274 -4.69 -5.42 12.60
C ARG A 274 -3.72 -4.27 12.93
N GLU A 275 -2.53 -4.57 13.45
CA GLU A 275 -1.56 -3.52 13.83
C GLU A 275 -1.15 -2.61 12.67
N GLU A 276 -1.09 -3.14 11.44
CA GLU A 276 -0.76 -2.32 10.25
C GLU A 276 -1.91 -1.38 9.87
N GLU A 277 -3.16 -1.80 10.11
CA GLU A 277 -4.36 -0.97 9.93
C GLU A 277 -4.35 0.19 10.94
N ARG A 278 -4.05 -0.11 12.21
CA ARG A 278 -3.89 0.91 13.25
C ARG A 278 -2.75 1.88 12.93
N ALA A 279 -1.58 1.37 12.54
CA ALA A 279 -0.44 2.21 12.21
C ALA A 279 -0.70 3.12 10.99
N ALA A 280 -1.45 2.66 9.99
CA ALA A 280 -1.87 3.48 8.86
C ALA A 280 -2.77 4.64 9.31
N ILE A 281 -3.74 4.36 10.20
CA ILE A 281 -4.66 5.37 10.74
C ILE A 281 -3.94 6.33 11.69
N ASP A 282 -2.96 5.85 12.43
CA ASP A 282 -2.09 6.68 13.28
C ASP A 282 -1.32 7.71 12.45
N ARG A 283 -0.84 7.33 11.25
CA ARG A 283 -0.20 8.27 10.30
C ARG A 283 -1.19 9.31 9.76
N VAL A 284 -2.42 8.90 9.46
CA VAL A 284 -3.49 9.82 9.03
C VAL A 284 -3.83 10.79 10.18
N ALA A 285 -4.09 10.28 11.38
CA ALA A 285 -4.36 11.11 12.56
C ALA A 285 -3.20 12.09 12.85
N ALA A 286 -1.95 11.64 12.68
CA ALA A 286 -0.78 12.49 12.85
C ALA A 286 -0.66 13.62 11.81
N ALA A 287 -1.18 13.41 10.59
CA ALA A 287 -1.15 14.40 9.53
C ALA A 287 -2.31 15.41 9.60
N TRP A 288 -3.49 14.99 10.06
CA TRP A 288 -4.66 15.85 10.23
C TRP A 288 -4.67 16.62 11.55
N GLY A 289 -4.19 16.03 12.63
CA GLY A 289 -4.19 16.65 13.95
C GLY A 289 -3.02 17.60 14.22
N PHE A 290 -3.06 18.30 15.34
CA PHE A 290 -2.02 19.22 15.80
C PHE A 290 -0.71 18.50 16.13
N LYS A 291 0.40 18.93 15.53
CA LYS A 291 1.72 18.33 15.80
C LYS A 291 2.16 18.51 17.27
N ASP A 292 1.75 19.61 17.89
CA ASP A 292 2.06 19.96 19.28
C ASP A 292 1.38 19.01 20.26
N LEU A 293 2.15 18.35 21.14
CA LEU A 293 1.65 17.39 22.14
C LEU A 293 0.58 18.01 23.07
N GLY A 294 0.81 19.24 23.56
CA GLY A 294 -0.10 19.92 24.49
C GLY A 294 -1.39 20.46 23.88
N LYS A 295 -1.60 20.31 22.57
CA LYS A 295 -2.86 20.66 21.88
C LYS A 295 -3.60 19.44 21.34
N ARG A 296 -3.04 18.24 21.52
CA ARG A 296 -3.72 16.99 21.12
C ARG A 296 -4.94 16.78 22.00
N GLY A 297 -6.07 16.45 21.40
CA GLY A 297 -7.35 16.30 22.08
C GLY A 297 -8.24 17.55 22.05
N ASP A 298 -7.70 18.71 21.65
CA ASP A 298 -8.47 19.93 21.39
C ASP A 298 -8.87 20.04 19.90
N GLU A 299 -8.58 19.02 19.09
CA GLU A 299 -8.95 19.00 17.68
C GLU A 299 -10.48 18.86 17.51
N GLU A 300 -11.08 19.84 16.86
CA GLU A 300 -12.48 19.85 16.47
C GLU A 300 -12.61 19.98 14.96
N GLY A 301 -13.55 19.25 14.36
CA GLY A 301 -13.83 19.34 12.93
C GLY A 301 -14.65 18.16 12.44
N VAL A 302 -15.39 18.36 11.34
CA VAL A 302 -16.21 17.29 10.74
C VAL A 302 -15.33 16.11 10.33
N GLU A 303 -14.22 16.39 9.64
CA GLU A 303 -13.25 15.38 9.23
C GLU A 303 -12.61 14.66 10.43
N TRP A 304 -12.31 15.39 11.50
CA TRP A 304 -11.72 14.79 12.70
C TRP A 304 -12.70 13.86 13.42
N GLU A 305 -13.97 14.26 13.52
CA GLU A 305 -15.01 13.41 14.08
C GLU A 305 -15.32 12.20 13.20
N GLU A 306 -15.28 12.34 11.87
CA GLU A 306 -15.39 11.21 10.95
C GLU A 306 -14.26 10.20 11.15
N LEU A 307 -13.02 10.67 11.30
CA LEU A 307 -11.87 9.82 11.61
C LEU A 307 -12.03 9.12 12.96
N ARG A 308 -12.47 9.85 13.99
CA ARG A 308 -12.73 9.33 15.33
C ARG A 308 -13.84 8.27 15.33
N GLU A 309 -14.93 8.51 14.62
CA GLU A 309 -16.03 7.57 14.48
C GLU A 309 -15.58 6.31 13.72
N TRP A 310 -14.87 6.48 12.60
CA TRP A 310 -14.34 5.37 11.83
C TRP A 310 -13.39 4.49 12.67
N ALA A 311 -12.49 5.10 13.44
CA ALA A 311 -11.59 4.41 14.35
C ALA A 311 -12.37 3.70 15.48
N GLY A 312 -13.35 4.38 16.08
CA GLY A 312 -14.20 3.86 17.15
C GLY A 312 -15.00 2.62 16.73
N ARG A 313 -15.61 2.63 15.53
CA ARG A 313 -16.32 1.46 14.97
C ARG A 313 -15.41 0.22 14.81
N ARG A 314 -14.09 0.44 14.78
CA ARG A 314 -13.06 -0.58 14.57
C ARG A 314 -12.34 -1.00 15.84
N GLY A 315 -12.78 -0.55 17.01
CA GLY A 315 -12.16 -0.86 18.31
C GLY A 315 -10.83 -0.14 18.52
N MET A 316 -10.63 0.99 17.85
CA MET A 316 -9.49 1.88 18.05
C MET A 316 -9.96 3.14 18.76
N VAL A 317 -9.09 3.70 19.62
CA VAL A 317 -9.33 4.95 20.33
C VAL A 317 -8.31 5.95 19.86
N LEU A 318 -8.81 7.05 19.30
CA LEU A 318 -8.00 8.21 18.92
C LEU A 318 -7.81 9.09 20.16
N ASP A 319 -6.57 9.51 20.40
CA ASP A 319 -6.11 10.31 21.54
C ASP A 319 -6.60 9.76 22.89
N SER A 320 -6.16 8.53 23.18
CA SER A 320 -6.39 7.93 24.49
C SER A 320 -5.69 8.74 25.58
N VAL A 321 -6.38 8.93 26.71
CA VAL A 321 -5.86 9.63 27.89
C VAL A 321 -4.54 9.02 28.39
N ALA A 322 -4.34 7.72 28.17
CA ALA A 322 -3.11 7.02 28.53
C ALA A 322 -1.87 7.46 27.72
N LEU A 323 -2.05 8.16 26.61
CA LEU A 323 -0.97 8.72 25.78
C LEU A 323 -0.78 10.24 25.99
N MET A 324 -1.56 10.86 26.88
CA MET A 324 -1.43 12.28 27.18
C MET A 324 -0.27 12.51 28.18
N GLU A 325 0.50 13.57 27.93
CA GLU A 325 1.65 13.94 28.77
C GLU A 325 1.22 14.17 30.22
N GLY A 326 1.88 13.50 31.16
CA GLY A 326 1.59 13.60 32.60
C GLY A 326 0.64 12.54 33.17
N MET A 327 0.21 11.56 32.37
CA MET A 327 -0.64 10.44 32.80
C MET A 327 0.10 9.08 32.86
N GLU A 328 1.43 9.08 32.77
CA GLU A 328 2.32 7.90 32.99
C GLU A 328 2.73 7.74 34.47
#